data_AF-A0A2V7WEU5-F1
#
_entry.id   AF-A0A2V7WEU5-F1
#
_cell.length_a   1.000
_cell.length_b   1.000
_cell.length_c   1.000
_cell.angle_alpha   90.00
_cell.angle_beta   90.00
_cell.angle_gamma   90.00
#
_symmetry.space_group_name_H-M   'P 1'
#
loop_
_entity.id
_entity.type
_entity.pdbx_description
1 polymer ?
#
loop_
_entity_poly.entity_id
_entity_poly.type
_entity_poly.pdbx_seq_one_letter_code
_entity_poly.pdbx_strand_id
1 'polypeptide(L)'
;MRRFLPLLLLAISAPALATISVKRSDDHPRTLNIDIVNEPLSTAVRSLELYLPLPVEIFLSSDPAVTYRARAVGPVTALRALAAMAHVTLYADSERYWLRSEGERAVNLDVKDEDARVILKSMQRQCGIKNLILDPDVQGKGTFLFRDLDCRTAFDVVFRTLGLKSISYSSSVVTVSSRH
;
A
#
# COMPACT_ATOMS: atom_id res chain seq x y z
N MET A 1 -6.05 62.68 -2.03
CA MET A 1 -7.08 61.62 -1.92
C MET A 1 -6.96 60.77 -3.18
N ARG A 2 -6.85 59.44 -3.24
CA ARG A 2 -6.89 58.29 -2.32
C ARG A 2 -6.03 57.21 -3.01
N ARG A 3 -5.18 56.52 -2.25
CA ARG A 3 -4.40 55.36 -2.74
C ARG A 3 -5.33 54.15 -2.82
N PHE A 4 -5.37 53.47 -3.97
CA PHE A 4 -5.99 52.15 -4.13
C PHE A 4 -4.94 51.08 -3.81
N LEU A 5 -5.14 50.33 -2.74
CA LEU A 5 -4.37 49.16 -2.38
C LEU A 5 -5.17 47.93 -2.83
N PRO A 6 -4.65 47.01 -3.66
CA PRO A 6 -5.36 45.78 -3.97
C PRO A 6 -5.22 44.83 -2.79
N LEU A 7 -6.35 44.46 -2.19
CA LEU A 7 -6.44 43.44 -1.15
C LEU A 7 -6.20 42.07 -1.78
N LEU A 8 -5.03 41.50 -1.54
CA LEU A 8 -4.68 40.14 -1.95
C LEU A 8 -5.44 39.16 -1.03
N LEU A 9 -6.55 38.58 -1.51
CA LEU A 9 -7.24 37.49 -0.81
C LEU A 9 -6.37 36.23 -0.89
N LEU A 10 -5.69 35.91 0.21
CA LEU A 10 -5.14 34.56 0.41
C LEU A 10 -6.31 33.59 0.61
N ALA A 11 -6.57 32.75 -0.38
CA ALA A 11 -7.40 31.58 -0.21
C ALA A 11 -6.64 30.58 0.69
N ILE A 12 -7.04 30.52 1.96
CA ILE A 12 -6.56 29.51 2.90
C ILE A 12 -7.22 28.19 2.47
N SER A 13 -6.47 27.33 1.76
CA SER A 13 -6.92 25.97 1.46
C SER A 13 -6.99 25.18 2.77
N ALA A 14 -8.20 25.04 3.33
CA ALA A 14 -8.41 24.13 4.45
C ALA A 14 -8.05 22.70 3.99
N PRO A 15 -7.31 21.92 4.79
CA PRO A 15 -7.04 20.52 4.46
C PRO A 15 -8.39 19.78 4.40
N ALA A 16 -8.63 19.06 3.31
CA ALA A 16 -9.81 18.21 3.21
C ALA A 16 -9.71 17.13 4.30
N LEU A 17 -10.68 17.12 5.22
CA LEU A 17 -10.77 16.08 6.25
C LEU A 17 -11.00 14.74 5.57
N ALA A 18 -10.30 13.71 6.06
CA ALA A 18 -10.50 12.34 5.60
C ALA A 18 -11.96 11.95 5.82
N THR A 19 -12.64 11.52 4.76
CA THR A 19 -14.08 11.23 4.79
C THR A 19 -14.40 10.07 3.85
N ILE A 20 -15.30 9.18 4.30
CA ILE A 20 -15.76 8.04 3.51
C ILE A 20 -17.28 7.91 3.59
N SER A 21 -17.93 7.85 2.43
CA SER A 21 -19.36 7.57 2.29
C SER A 21 -19.60 6.73 1.05
N VAL A 22 -20.13 5.53 1.25
CA VAL A 22 -20.55 4.61 0.18
C VAL A 22 -21.99 4.19 0.45
N LYS A 23 -22.89 4.54 -0.45
CA LYS A 23 -24.33 4.25 -0.33
C LYS A 23 -24.88 3.74 -1.65
N ARG A 24 -25.91 2.90 -1.64
CA ARG A 24 -26.66 2.59 -2.86
C ARG A 24 -27.32 3.85 -3.39
N SER A 25 -27.39 3.98 -4.71
CA SER A 25 -28.15 5.04 -5.37
C SER A 25 -29.65 4.74 -5.24
N ASP A 26 -30.40 5.74 -4.80
CA ASP A 26 -31.87 5.65 -4.69
C ASP A 26 -32.52 5.46 -6.07
N ASP A 27 -31.96 6.09 -7.10
CA ASP A 27 -32.46 6.03 -8.48
C ASP A 27 -32.09 4.72 -9.19
N HIS A 28 -30.98 4.08 -8.77
CA HIS A 28 -30.38 2.94 -9.47
C HIS A 28 -29.86 1.90 -8.47
N PRO A 29 -30.67 0.90 -8.04
CA PRO A 29 -30.38 0.05 -6.89
C PRO A 29 -29.16 -0.88 -7.02
N ARG A 30 -28.61 -1.03 -8.24
CA ARG A 30 -27.38 -1.79 -8.52
C ARG A 30 -26.11 -0.92 -8.56
N THR A 31 -26.25 0.37 -8.27
CA THR A 31 -25.16 1.33 -8.35
C THR A 31 -24.98 2.06 -7.03
N LEU A 32 -23.84 2.75 -6.88
CA LEU A 32 -23.41 3.40 -5.66
C LEU A 32 -23.20 4.91 -5.89
N ASN A 33 -23.50 5.68 -4.85
CA ASN A 33 -23.01 7.03 -4.66
C ASN A 33 -21.82 6.96 -3.71
N ILE A 34 -20.66 7.42 -4.18
CA ILE A 34 -19.38 7.27 -3.48
C ILE A 34 -18.75 8.66 -3.31
N ASP A 35 -18.34 8.96 -2.09
CA ASP A 35 -17.51 10.10 -1.72
C ASP A 35 -16.41 9.62 -0.77
N ILE A 36 -15.20 9.52 -1.30
CA ILE A 36 -13.98 9.12 -0.60
C ILE A 36 -13.00 10.25 -0.76
N VAL A 37 -12.48 10.77 0.34
CA VAL A 37 -11.62 11.95 0.35
C VAL A 37 -10.40 11.66 1.20
N ASN A 38 -9.24 11.60 0.55
CA ASN A 38 -7.94 11.43 1.20
C ASN A 38 -7.88 10.25 2.20
N GLU A 39 -8.44 9.10 1.81
CA GLU A 39 -8.48 7.89 2.64
C GLU A 39 -7.45 6.87 2.14
N PRO A 40 -6.85 6.04 3.02
CA PRO A 40 -6.01 4.92 2.58
C PRO A 40 -6.79 3.99 1.64
N LEU A 41 -6.15 3.49 0.58
CA LEU A 41 -6.77 2.59 -0.39
C LEU A 41 -7.38 1.37 0.30
N SER A 42 -6.72 0.79 1.30
CA SER A 42 -7.24 -0.35 2.04
C SER A 42 -8.58 -0.05 2.73
N THR A 43 -8.72 1.14 3.33
CA THR A 43 -9.97 1.62 3.94
C THR A 43 -11.04 1.88 2.88
N ALA A 44 -10.67 2.53 1.77
CA ALA A 44 -11.56 2.79 0.65
C ALA A 44 -12.15 1.48 0.08
N VAL A 45 -11.31 0.47 -0.15
CA VAL A 45 -11.71 -0.83 -0.69
C VAL A 45 -12.60 -1.60 0.29
N ARG A 46 -12.27 -1.61 1.58
CA ARG A 46 -13.12 -2.25 2.61
C ARG A 46 -14.54 -1.68 2.64
N SER A 47 -14.70 -0.37 2.42
CA SER A 47 -16.02 0.25 2.37
C SER A 47 -16.87 -0.19 1.16
N LEU A 48 -16.22 -0.65 0.09
CA LEU A 48 -16.87 -1.17 -1.11
C LEU A 48 -17.14 -2.67 -1.05
N GLU A 49 -16.43 -3.40 -0.21
CA GLU A 49 -16.43 -4.87 -0.18
C GLU A 49 -17.83 -5.46 0.03
N LEU A 50 -18.67 -4.81 0.84
CA LEU A 50 -20.07 -5.21 1.08
C LEU A 50 -20.96 -5.14 -0.18
N TYR A 51 -20.53 -4.44 -1.22
CA TYR A 51 -21.26 -4.24 -2.46
C TYR A 51 -20.64 -4.99 -3.65
N LEU A 52 -19.47 -5.60 -3.45
CA LEU A 52 -18.77 -6.35 -4.48
C LEU A 52 -19.29 -7.79 -4.56
N PRO A 53 -19.27 -8.41 -5.76
CA PRO A 53 -19.71 -9.79 -5.94
C PRO A 53 -18.69 -10.81 -5.42
N LEU A 54 -17.42 -10.43 -5.29
CA LEU A 54 -16.31 -11.27 -4.82
C LEU A 54 -15.51 -10.50 -3.75
N PRO A 55 -14.91 -11.18 -2.77
CA PRO A 55 -14.03 -10.56 -1.79
C PRO A 55 -12.77 -9.97 -2.44
N VAL A 56 -12.12 -9.04 -1.75
CA VAL A 56 -10.89 -8.39 -2.24
C VAL A 56 -9.70 -8.75 -1.36
N GLU A 57 -8.61 -9.23 -1.96
CA GLU A 57 -7.31 -9.30 -1.29
C GLU A 57 -6.40 -8.16 -1.73
N ILE A 58 -5.69 -7.63 -0.74
CA ILE A 58 -4.89 -6.42 -0.88
C ILE A 58 -3.44 -6.74 -0.54
N PHE A 59 -2.58 -6.69 -1.56
CA PHE A 59 -1.13 -6.87 -1.46
C PHE A 59 -0.44 -5.62 -1.97
N LEU A 60 -0.34 -4.62 -1.10
CA LEU A 60 0.25 -3.33 -1.44
C LEU A 60 1.58 -3.15 -0.70
N SER A 61 2.55 -2.56 -1.39
CA SER A 61 3.84 -2.16 -0.82
C SER A 61 3.73 -0.87 0.01
N SER A 62 2.77 -0.01 -0.33
CA SER A 62 2.34 1.15 0.46
C SER A 62 0.82 1.25 0.36
N ASP A 63 0.17 1.91 1.33
CA ASP A 63 -1.28 2.13 1.30
C ASP A 63 -1.58 3.57 0.86
N PRO A 64 -1.65 3.85 -0.45
CA PRO A 64 -1.75 5.22 -0.95
C PRO A 64 -3.09 5.83 -0.57
N ALA A 65 -3.07 7.13 -0.26
CA ALA A 65 -4.30 7.88 -0.06
C ALA A 65 -5.00 8.11 -1.41
N VAL A 66 -6.30 7.86 -1.45
CA VAL A 66 -7.15 8.01 -2.63
C VAL A 66 -8.28 8.99 -2.38
N THR A 67 -8.65 9.72 -3.42
CA THR A 67 -9.84 10.57 -3.44
C THR A 67 -10.71 10.17 -4.63
N TYR A 68 -11.90 9.66 -4.37
CA TYR A 68 -12.82 9.16 -5.39
C TYR A 68 -14.23 9.66 -5.16
N ARG A 69 -14.82 10.29 -6.17
CA ARG A 69 -16.20 10.75 -6.13
C ARG A 69 -16.95 10.30 -7.38
N ALA A 70 -18.07 9.63 -7.17
CA ALA A 70 -18.91 9.15 -8.26
C ALA A 70 -20.37 9.05 -7.83
N ARG A 71 -21.27 9.24 -8.79
CA ARG A 71 -22.71 9.00 -8.60
C ARG A 71 -23.16 7.89 -9.53
N ALA A 72 -24.08 7.06 -9.06
CA ALA A 72 -24.64 5.93 -9.79
C ALA A 72 -23.59 5.04 -10.51
N VAL A 73 -22.50 4.70 -9.82
CA VAL A 73 -21.44 3.85 -10.38
C VAL A 73 -21.57 2.39 -9.93
N GLY A 74 -21.28 1.44 -10.83
CA GLY A 74 -21.25 0.02 -10.48
C GLY A 74 -20.11 -0.30 -9.48
N PRO A 75 -20.29 -1.20 -8.50
CA PRO A 75 -19.28 -1.52 -7.49
C PRO A 75 -17.92 -1.94 -8.07
N VAL A 76 -17.93 -2.81 -9.09
CA VAL A 76 -16.70 -3.28 -9.76
C VAL A 76 -16.02 -2.15 -10.55
N THR A 77 -16.81 -1.26 -11.15
CA THR A 77 -16.29 -0.07 -11.84
C THR A 77 -15.62 0.90 -10.85
N ALA A 78 -16.21 1.07 -9.67
CA ALA A 78 -15.60 1.86 -8.60
C ALA A 78 -14.29 1.24 -8.11
N LEU A 79 -14.24 -0.09 -7.91
CA LEU A 79 -13.01 -0.79 -7.53
C LEU A 79 -11.89 -0.61 -8.57
N ARG A 80 -12.22 -0.73 -9.87
CA ARG A 80 -11.28 -0.46 -10.97
C ARG A 80 -10.76 0.97 -10.95
N ALA A 81 -11.63 1.94 -10.70
CA ALA A 81 -11.24 3.34 -10.60
C ALA A 81 -10.29 3.59 -9.42
N LEU A 82 -10.59 3.02 -8.24
CA LEU A 82 -9.69 3.09 -7.08
C LEU A 82 -8.31 2.49 -7.38
N ALA A 83 -8.27 1.31 -8.00
CA ALA A 83 -7.02 0.65 -8.38
C ALA A 83 -6.19 1.53 -9.32
N ALA A 84 -6.82 2.09 -10.36
CA ALA A 84 -6.16 2.94 -11.34
C ALA A 84 -5.61 4.23 -10.70
N MET A 85 -6.39 4.91 -9.85
CA MET A 85 -5.92 6.13 -9.16
C MET A 85 -4.77 5.86 -8.19
N ALA A 86 -4.77 4.69 -7.56
CA ALA A 86 -3.70 4.26 -6.67
C ALA A 86 -2.47 3.71 -7.42
N HIS A 87 -2.51 3.64 -8.75
CA HIS A 87 -1.46 3.02 -9.58
C HIS A 87 -1.15 1.58 -9.15
N VAL A 88 -2.19 0.79 -8.91
CA VAL A 88 -2.07 -0.62 -8.57
C VAL A 88 -2.82 -1.49 -9.56
N THR A 89 -2.30 -2.68 -9.82
CA THR A 89 -2.91 -3.65 -10.70
C THR A 89 -4.10 -4.30 -10.00
N LEU A 90 -5.23 -4.36 -10.69
CA LEU A 90 -6.39 -5.16 -10.30
C LEU A 90 -6.45 -6.41 -11.18
N TYR A 91 -6.31 -7.57 -10.57
CA TYR A 91 -6.56 -8.87 -11.18
C TYR A 91 -7.84 -9.49 -10.61
N ALA A 92 -8.52 -10.33 -11.38
CA ALA A 92 -9.73 -11.03 -10.95
C ALA A 92 -9.70 -12.47 -11.46
N ASP A 93 -10.03 -13.41 -10.59
CA ASP A 93 -10.34 -14.79 -10.94
C ASP A 93 -11.81 -15.12 -10.62
N SER A 94 -12.18 -16.41 -10.62
CA SER A 94 -13.54 -16.85 -10.33
C SER A 94 -13.94 -16.69 -8.86
N GLU A 95 -12.98 -16.51 -7.96
CA GLU A 95 -13.20 -16.51 -6.52
C GLU A 95 -13.02 -15.12 -5.90
N ARG A 96 -12.06 -14.31 -6.39
CA ARG A 96 -11.62 -13.08 -5.70
C ARG A 96 -11.10 -11.99 -6.64
N TYR A 97 -11.09 -10.75 -6.13
CA TYR A 97 -10.33 -9.64 -6.68
C TYR A 97 -9.00 -9.49 -5.96
N TRP A 98 -7.94 -9.17 -6.70
CA TRP A 98 -6.59 -8.98 -6.18
C TRP A 98 -6.09 -7.59 -6.54
N LEU A 99 -5.77 -6.78 -5.53
CA LEU A 99 -5.08 -5.50 -5.70
C LEU A 99 -3.60 -5.67 -5.37
N ARG A 100 -2.73 -5.44 -6.36
CA ARG A 100 -1.28 -5.61 -6.24
C ARG A 100 -0.55 -4.34 -6.70
N SER A 101 0.44 -3.87 -5.95
CA SER A 101 1.26 -2.73 -6.39
C SER A 101 1.94 -3.03 -7.73
N GLU A 102 1.88 -2.08 -8.68
CA GLU A 102 2.64 -2.21 -9.93
C GLU A 102 4.14 -2.13 -9.64
N GLY A 103 4.90 -3.06 -10.22
CA GLY A 103 6.36 -3.05 -10.14
C GLY A 103 6.94 -3.41 -8.78
N GLU A 104 6.22 -4.19 -7.96
CA GLU A 104 6.82 -4.76 -6.76
C GLU A 104 8.03 -5.60 -7.18
N ARG A 105 9.21 -5.17 -6.73
CA ARG A 105 10.44 -5.86 -7.09
C ARG A 105 10.40 -7.25 -6.49
N ALA A 106 10.92 -8.21 -7.23
CA ALA A 106 11.06 -9.56 -6.76
C ALA A 106 12.48 -9.79 -6.24
N VAL A 107 12.60 -10.70 -5.28
CA VAL A 107 13.86 -11.15 -4.71
C VAL A 107 14.16 -12.55 -5.23
N ASN A 108 15.37 -12.70 -5.74
CA ASN A 108 16.00 -13.97 -6.01
C ASN A 108 17.15 -14.15 -5.00
N LEU A 109 17.07 -15.22 -4.19
CA LEU A 109 18.10 -15.58 -3.23
C LEU A 109 18.39 -17.07 -3.37
N ASP A 110 19.68 -17.39 -3.43
CA ASP A 110 20.18 -18.76 -3.30
C ASP A 110 21.39 -18.68 -2.37
N VAL A 111 21.14 -18.85 -1.08
CA VAL A 111 22.14 -18.67 -0.03
C VAL A 111 22.02 -19.80 0.98
N LYS A 112 23.16 -20.27 1.48
CA LYS A 112 23.26 -21.35 2.45
C LYS A 112 24.16 -20.92 3.60
N ASP A 113 23.64 -21.04 4.84
CA ASP A 113 24.32 -20.65 6.08
C ASP A 113 24.97 -19.24 6.02
N GLU A 114 24.26 -18.31 5.37
CA GLU A 114 24.75 -16.96 5.10
C GLU A 114 24.38 -15.99 6.23
N ASP A 115 25.22 -15.00 6.47
CA ASP A 115 25.03 -14.00 7.52
C ASP A 115 23.75 -13.17 7.30
N ALA A 116 22.98 -12.97 8.38
CA ALA A 116 21.73 -12.21 8.36
C ALA A 116 21.88 -10.82 7.73
N ARG A 117 22.98 -10.10 8.01
CA ARG A 117 23.22 -8.76 7.45
C ARG A 117 23.51 -8.84 5.97
N VAL A 118 24.22 -9.86 5.51
CA VAL A 118 24.50 -10.08 4.08
C VAL A 118 23.20 -10.36 3.32
N ILE A 119 22.35 -11.23 3.86
CA ILE A 119 21.02 -11.55 3.30
C ILE A 119 20.19 -10.27 3.19
N LEU A 120 20.03 -9.52 4.29
CA LEU A 120 19.22 -8.30 4.34
C LEU A 120 19.75 -7.20 3.42
N LYS A 121 21.08 -7.05 3.28
CA LYS A 121 21.70 -6.10 2.34
C LYS A 121 21.55 -6.55 0.87
N SER A 122 21.50 -7.85 0.60
CA SER A 122 21.18 -8.36 -0.75
C SER A 122 19.74 -7.99 -1.11
N MET A 123 18.79 -8.29 -0.22
CA MET A 123 17.38 -7.95 -0.40
C MET A 123 17.15 -6.44 -0.50
N GLN A 124 17.83 -5.63 0.30
CA GLN A 124 17.77 -4.16 0.23
C GLN A 124 18.02 -3.66 -1.21
N ARG A 125 19.08 -4.19 -1.85
CA ARG A 125 19.49 -3.80 -3.20
C ARG A 125 18.45 -4.22 -4.24
N GLN A 126 18.01 -5.48 -4.19
CA GLN A 126 17.01 -6.01 -5.11
C GLN A 126 15.68 -5.25 -4.98
N CYS A 127 15.25 -4.98 -3.74
CA CYS A 127 14.01 -4.30 -3.43
C CYS A 127 14.05 -2.76 -3.56
N GLY A 128 15.22 -2.17 -3.82
CA GLY A 128 15.34 -0.72 -3.97
C GLY A 128 15.11 0.09 -2.70
N ILE A 129 15.27 -0.54 -1.54
CA ILE A 129 15.11 0.15 -0.26
C ILE A 129 16.31 1.09 -0.06
N LYS A 130 16.06 2.39 -0.10
CA LYS A 130 17.12 3.41 0.00
C LYS A 130 17.82 3.36 1.36
N ASN A 131 17.05 3.29 2.45
CA ASN A 131 17.59 3.33 3.82
C ASN A 131 17.10 2.12 4.63
N LEU A 132 17.92 1.07 4.68
CA LEU A 132 17.76 -0.05 5.62
C LEU A 132 18.80 0.08 6.74
N ILE A 133 18.31 0.34 7.95
CA ILE A 133 19.11 0.43 9.17
C ILE A 133 19.02 -0.90 9.89
N LEU A 134 20.17 -1.54 10.13
CA LEU A 134 20.27 -2.80 10.84
C LEU A 134 20.86 -2.52 12.22
N ASP A 135 20.13 -2.83 13.28
CA ASP A 135 20.64 -2.65 14.63
C ASP A 135 21.88 -3.53 14.87
N PRO A 136 22.80 -3.14 15.78
CA PRO A 136 24.04 -3.89 16.04
C PRO A 136 23.83 -5.34 16.50
N ASP A 137 22.68 -5.62 17.10
CA ASP A 137 22.28 -6.93 17.61
C ASP A 137 21.78 -7.89 16.53
N VAL A 138 21.51 -7.41 15.30
CA VAL A 138 21.14 -8.27 14.17
C VAL A 138 22.30 -9.21 13.85
N GLN A 139 22.13 -10.46 14.22
CA GLN A 139 23.09 -11.56 14.07
C GLN A 139 22.34 -12.84 13.69
N GLY A 140 23.08 -13.87 13.32
CA GLY A 140 22.56 -15.18 12.95
C GLY A 140 22.79 -15.50 11.48
N LYS A 141 22.44 -16.73 11.12
CA LYS A 141 22.64 -17.27 9.77
C LYS A 141 21.38 -17.90 9.23
N GLY A 142 21.20 -17.83 7.92
CA GLY A 142 20.02 -18.35 7.25
C GLY A 142 20.35 -19.08 5.95
N THR A 143 19.48 -20.02 5.58
CA THR A 143 19.49 -20.68 4.28
C THR A 143 18.18 -20.37 3.59
N PHE A 144 18.22 -19.76 2.41
CA PHE A 144 17.04 -19.33 1.67
C PHE A 144 17.20 -19.63 0.19
N LEU A 145 16.13 -20.17 -0.39
CA LEU A 145 15.98 -20.35 -1.83
C LEU A 145 14.68 -19.66 -2.27
N PHE A 146 14.81 -18.44 -2.77
CA PHE A 146 13.70 -17.64 -3.30
C PHE A 146 13.82 -17.51 -4.81
N ARG A 147 12.69 -17.70 -5.51
CA ARG A 147 12.57 -17.50 -6.95
C ARG A 147 11.42 -16.56 -7.21
N ASP A 148 11.74 -15.39 -7.75
CA ASP A 148 10.81 -14.31 -8.07
C ASP A 148 9.79 -14.02 -6.96
N LEU A 149 10.28 -13.98 -5.72
CA LEU A 149 9.43 -13.77 -4.55
C LEU A 149 9.23 -12.28 -4.30
N ASP A 150 7.98 -11.83 -4.17
CA ASP A 150 7.63 -10.44 -3.87
C ASP A 150 8.43 -9.93 -2.64
N CYS A 151 9.05 -8.75 -2.74
CA CYS A 151 9.95 -8.21 -1.72
C CYS A 151 9.38 -8.22 -0.31
N ARG A 152 8.11 -7.82 -0.13
CA ARG A 152 7.46 -7.82 1.18
C ARG A 152 7.40 -9.23 1.78
N THR A 153 6.99 -10.20 0.98
CA THR A 153 6.92 -11.62 1.37
C THR A 153 8.31 -12.15 1.70
N ALA A 154 9.31 -11.82 0.89
CA ALA A 154 10.69 -12.24 1.13
C ALA A 154 11.22 -11.70 2.47
N PHE A 155 11.03 -10.40 2.76
CA PHE A 155 11.42 -9.79 4.04
C PHE A 155 10.68 -10.43 5.21
N ASP A 156 9.38 -10.63 5.09
CA ASP A 156 8.57 -11.27 6.12
C ASP A 156 9.05 -12.70 6.44
N VAL A 157 9.34 -13.51 5.43
CA VAL A 157 9.91 -14.86 5.61
C VAL A 157 11.26 -14.78 6.34
N VAL A 158 12.17 -13.93 5.86
CA VAL A 158 13.51 -13.79 6.46
C VAL A 158 13.42 -13.31 7.91
N PHE A 159 12.56 -12.32 8.20
CA PHE A 159 12.39 -11.82 9.55
C PHE A 159 11.84 -12.90 10.49
N ARG A 160 10.84 -13.67 10.07
CA ARG A 160 10.30 -14.76 10.89
C ARG A 160 11.33 -15.85 11.14
N THR A 161 12.04 -16.27 10.09
CA THR A 161 13.04 -17.35 10.18
C THR A 161 14.22 -16.95 11.06
N LEU A 162 14.67 -15.70 11.00
CA LEU A 162 15.82 -15.20 11.77
C LEU A 162 15.42 -14.59 13.12
N GLY A 163 14.14 -14.59 13.48
CA GLY A 163 13.66 -13.99 14.73
C GLY A 163 13.88 -12.48 14.79
N LEU A 164 13.69 -11.77 13.68
CA LEU A 164 13.84 -10.33 13.57
C LEU A 164 12.47 -9.63 13.56
N LYS A 165 12.46 -8.34 13.89
CA LYS A 165 11.32 -7.43 13.78
C LYS A 165 11.73 -6.19 13.01
N SER A 166 10.80 -5.60 12.27
CA SER A 166 11.02 -4.34 11.55
C SER A 166 10.07 -3.24 12.01
N ILE A 167 10.57 -2.02 12.12
CA ILE A 167 9.78 -0.80 12.32
C ILE A 167 9.97 0.09 11.09
N SER A 168 8.86 0.48 10.47
CA SER A 168 8.86 1.43 9.33
C SER A 168 8.50 2.81 9.84
N TYR A 169 9.41 3.79 9.73
CA TYR A 169 9.17 5.17 10.18
C TYR A 169 8.59 6.06 9.06
N SER A 170 8.81 5.69 7.80
CA SER A 170 8.24 6.32 6.60
C SER A 170 8.31 5.35 5.42
N SER A 171 7.84 5.71 4.23
CA SER A 171 7.92 4.90 3.00
C SER A 171 9.35 4.58 2.53
N SER A 172 10.38 5.07 3.22
CA SER A 172 11.78 4.99 2.78
C SER A 172 12.79 4.58 3.85
N VAL A 173 12.37 4.40 5.10
CA VAL A 173 13.25 4.02 6.22
C VAL A 173 12.68 2.81 6.94
N VAL A 174 13.42 1.71 6.90
CA VAL A 174 13.11 0.47 7.62
C VAL A 174 14.24 0.19 8.61
N THR A 175 13.88 0.06 9.88
CA THR A 175 14.80 -0.37 10.94
C THR A 175 14.50 -1.82 11.30
N VAL A 176 15.53 -2.66 11.36
CA VAL A 176 15.42 -4.09 11.70
C VAL A 176 16.20 -4.37 12.99
N SER A 177 15.57 -5.07 13.93
CA SER A 177 16.11 -5.46 15.25
C SER A 177 15.75 -6.90 15.60
N SER A 178 16.35 -7.46 16.65
CA SER A 178 15.98 -8.79 17.14
C SER A 178 14.62 -8.80 17.84
N ARG A 179 13.88 -9.91 17.70
CA ARG A 179 12.63 -10.16 18.39
C ARG A 179 12.94 -10.76 19.77
N HIS A 180 13.21 -9.89 20.73
CA HIS A 180 13.15 -10.23 22.16
C HIS A 180 11.71 -10.30 22.65
#